data_AF-A0A7C4ASA5-F1
#
_entry.id   AF-A0A7C4ASA5-F1
#
_cell.length_a   1.000
_cell.length_b   1.000
_cell.length_c   1.000
_cell.angle_alpha   90.00
_cell.angle_beta   90.00
_cell.angle_gamma   90.00
#
_symmetry.space_group_name_H-M   'P 1'
#
loop_
_entity.id
_entity.type
_entity.pdbx_description
1 polymer ?
#
loop_
_entity_poly.entity_id
_entity_poly.type
_entity_poly.pdbx_seq_one_letter_code
_entity_poly.pdbx_strand_id
1 'polypeptide(L)'
;MKEYLDEAPGAVLQDLWTDIRLAPTSKERLGYQTQKPEALLERIILTSSNERDVVLDPFCGCGTTVAVAERLNRRWIGIDITHLAIALMRSRLERTFGDQLSPYDVEGVPKDLAGARELASQNRYQFEWWALGLIDALPALDKRRAPDRGIDGYLKFPGEKRGSFETIVCQVKSGAVSVATVRELKGVMERERAAMGVLVTLQNPTHAMRKEAISAGFYQREILGTSKKFKKLQIVTIDELLKGKKVEYPSLSYFQGLKASRKSKNATPSQTDWIKG
;
A
#
# COMPACT_ATOMS: atom_id res chain seq x y z
N MET A 1 -1.42 -18.65 53.88
CA MET A 1 -0.36 -17.90 53.17
C MET A 1 -1.05 -17.17 52.03
N LYS A 2 -0.93 -15.84 51.95
CA LYS A 2 -1.46 -15.07 50.82
C LYS A 2 -0.31 -14.94 49.82
N GLU A 3 -0.47 -15.49 48.62
CA GLU A 3 0.40 -15.18 47.48
C GLU A 3 -0.16 -13.95 46.79
N TYR A 4 0.68 -12.94 46.61
CA TYR A 4 0.37 -11.74 45.85
C TYR A 4 0.71 -11.99 44.38
N LEU A 5 -0.10 -11.45 43.46
CA LEU A 5 -0.04 -11.74 42.03
C LEU A 5 1.31 -11.36 41.38
N ASP A 6 2.01 -10.40 41.97
CA ASP A 6 3.33 -9.90 41.59
C ASP A 6 4.50 -10.74 42.13
N GLU A 7 4.26 -11.59 43.13
CA GLU A 7 5.25 -12.49 43.74
C GLU A 7 5.15 -13.93 43.22
N ALA A 8 4.01 -14.30 42.63
CA ALA A 8 3.81 -15.60 42.01
C ALA A 8 4.56 -15.66 40.66
N PRO A 9 5.51 -16.60 40.46
CA PRO A 9 6.05 -16.83 39.13
C PRO A 9 4.89 -17.24 38.23
N GLY A 10 4.58 -16.41 37.23
CA GLY A 10 3.45 -16.63 36.34
C GLY A 10 3.47 -18.02 35.70
N ALA A 11 2.33 -18.46 35.15
CA ALA A 11 2.25 -19.76 34.50
C ALA A 11 3.26 -19.87 33.34
N VAL A 12 4.06 -20.94 33.35
CA VAL A 12 5.02 -21.21 32.28
C VAL A 12 4.27 -21.43 30.96
N LEU A 13 4.73 -20.75 29.91
CA LEU A 13 4.15 -20.84 28.59
C LEU A 13 4.25 -22.28 28.05
N GLN A 14 3.12 -22.84 27.63
CA GLN A 14 3.03 -24.19 27.04
C GLN A 14 3.38 -24.17 25.54
N ASP A 15 3.42 -25.33 24.90
CA ASP A 15 3.67 -25.50 23.45
C ASP A 15 2.39 -25.42 22.59
N LEU A 16 1.21 -25.63 23.19
CA LEU A 16 -0.09 -25.52 22.54
C LEU A 16 -0.77 -24.18 22.84
N TRP A 17 -0.78 -23.26 21.88
CA TRP A 17 -1.48 -21.97 21.99
C TRP A 17 -2.80 -21.99 21.23
N THR A 18 -3.91 -21.87 21.96
CA THR A 18 -5.28 -21.85 21.40
C THR A 18 -5.97 -20.48 21.53
N ASP A 19 -5.31 -19.54 22.20
CA ASP A 19 -5.82 -18.21 22.57
C ASP A 19 -5.63 -17.16 21.47
N ILE A 20 -4.77 -17.42 20.47
CA ILE A 20 -4.47 -16.45 19.41
C ILE A 20 -5.22 -16.80 18.12
N ARG A 21 -6.05 -15.88 17.63
CA ARG A 21 -6.80 -16.03 16.37
C ARG A 21 -6.84 -14.73 15.60
N LEU A 22 -6.74 -14.82 14.27
CA LEU A 22 -6.91 -13.67 13.37
C LEU A 22 -8.36 -13.56 12.91
N ALA A 23 -9.16 -12.73 13.57
CA ALA A 23 -10.55 -12.48 13.20
C ALA A 23 -10.66 -11.94 11.75
N PRO A 24 -11.69 -12.32 10.96
CA PRO A 24 -11.92 -11.79 9.61
C PRO A 24 -12.03 -10.26 9.52
N THR A 25 -12.46 -9.62 10.60
CA THR A 25 -12.65 -8.17 10.72
C THR A 25 -11.48 -7.45 11.41
N SER A 26 -10.37 -8.15 11.68
CA SER A 26 -9.22 -7.55 12.38
C SER A 26 -8.63 -6.37 11.59
N LYS A 27 -8.28 -5.29 12.30
CA LYS A 27 -7.66 -4.08 11.72
C LYS A 27 -6.28 -4.36 11.11
N GLU A 28 -5.61 -5.42 11.54
CA GLU A 28 -4.31 -5.81 11.00
C GLU A 28 -4.41 -6.46 9.60
N ARG A 29 -5.60 -6.89 9.17
CA ARG A 29 -5.76 -7.60 7.89
C ARG A 29 -5.46 -6.73 6.69
N LEU A 30 -4.64 -7.25 5.80
CA LEU A 30 -4.25 -6.61 4.53
C LEU A 30 -4.95 -7.22 3.30
N GLY A 31 -5.83 -8.21 3.51
CA GLY A 31 -6.45 -8.95 2.41
C GLY A 31 -5.56 -10.07 1.83
N TYR A 32 -4.42 -10.35 2.46
CA TYR A 32 -3.57 -11.50 2.12
C TYR A 32 -4.16 -12.78 2.73
N GLN A 33 -4.38 -13.80 1.90
CA GLN A 33 -5.16 -14.99 2.29
C GLN A 33 -4.54 -15.73 3.49
N THR A 34 -3.22 -15.80 3.56
CA THR A 34 -2.47 -16.59 4.54
C THR A 34 -1.78 -15.72 5.62
N GLN A 35 -2.28 -14.51 5.85
CA GLN A 35 -1.72 -13.60 6.86
C GLN A 35 -1.75 -14.22 8.26
N LYS A 36 -0.58 -14.28 8.91
CA LYS A 36 -0.44 -14.70 10.31
C LYS A 36 -0.85 -13.55 11.26
N PRO A 37 -1.49 -13.83 12.41
CA PRO A 37 -1.80 -12.82 13.41
C PRO A 37 -0.52 -12.25 14.06
N GLU A 38 -0.50 -10.93 14.29
CA GLU A 38 0.63 -10.24 14.91
C GLU A 38 0.95 -10.76 16.32
N ALA A 39 -0.08 -10.98 17.14
CA ALA A 39 0.09 -11.48 18.50
C ALA A 39 0.82 -12.83 18.58
N LEU A 40 0.64 -13.69 17.55
CA LEU A 40 1.35 -14.96 17.48
C LEU A 40 2.85 -14.73 17.28
N LEU A 41 3.20 -13.84 16.35
CA LEU A 41 4.60 -13.57 16.04
C LEU A 41 5.28 -12.75 17.14
N GLU A 42 4.54 -11.89 17.81
CA GLU A 42 5.02 -11.13 18.97
C GLU A 42 5.44 -12.07 20.10
N ARG A 43 4.59 -13.07 20.41
CA ARG A 43 4.92 -14.11 21.38
C ARG A 43 6.18 -14.87 20.97
N ILE A 44 6.26 -15.35 19.72
CA ILE A 44 7.44 -16.10 19.23
C ILE A 44 8.72 -15.26 19.32
N ILE A 45 8.69 -14.00 18.89
CA ILE A 45 9.87 -13.13 18.86
C ILE A 45 10.33 -12.81 20.29
N LEU A 46 9.40 -12.49 21.19
CA LEU A 46 9.74 -12.18 22.59
C LEU A 46 10.32 -13.37 23.35
N THR A 47 9.88 -14.59 23.05
CA THR A 47 10.40 -15.80 23.72
C THR A 47 11.72 -16.31 23.12
N SER A 48 12.08 -15.86 21.92
CA SER A 48 13.18 -16.46 21.13
C SER A 48 14.29 -15.47 20.77
N SER A 49 14.19 -14.20 21.16
CA SER A 49 15.17 -13.17 20.81
C SER A 49 15.18 -12.00 21.80
N ASN A 50 16.31 -11.32 21.90
CA ASN A 50 16.45 -10.06 22.61
C ASN A 50 16.25 -8.86 21.68
N GLU A 51 16.12 -7.67 22.25
CA GLU A 51 16.18 -6.44 21.45
C GLU A 51 17.50 -6.38 20.66
N ARG A 52 17.44 -5.80 19.45
CA ARG A 52 18.57 -5.63 18.50
C ARG A 52 19.08 -6.92 17.83
N ASP A 53 18.58 -8.09 18.23
CA ASP A 53 18.79 -9.33 17.49
C ASP A 53 18.20 -9.25 16.08
N VAL A 54 18.60 -10.18 15.21
CA VAL A 54 18.11 -10.27 13.83
C VAL A 54 17.05 -11.36 13.73
N VAL A 55 15.87 -11.00 13.24
CA VAL A 55 14.79 -11.93 12.89
C VAL A 55 14.78 -12.15 11.38
N LEU A 56 15.01 -13.39 10.94
CA LEU A 56 14.90 -13.78 9.53
C LEU A 56 13.57 -14.51 9.29
N ASP A 57 12.82 -14.05 8.29
CA ASP A 57 11.67 -14.76 7.74
C ASP A 57 11.81 -14.95 6.23
N PRO A 58 12.19 -16.15 5.75
CA PRO A 58 12.40 -16.41 4.34
C PRO A 58 11.11 -16.62 3.53
N PHE A 59 9.94 -16.53 4.19
CA PHE A 59 8.62 -16.66 3.57
C PHE A 59 7.67 -15.58 4.13
N CYS A 60 8.16 -14.34 4.17
CA CYS A 60 7.55 -13.28 4.97
C CYS A 60 6.17 -12.83 4.47
N GLY A 61 5.81 -13.12 3.21
CA GLY A 61 4.53 -12.75 2.62
C GLY A 61 4.21 -11.28 2.83
N CYS A 62 3.04 -10.98 3.42
CA CYS A 62 2.62 -9.61 3.74
C CYS A 62 3.40 -8.93 4.90
N GLY A 63 4.52 -9.51 5.34
CA GLY A 63 5.46 -8.89 6.26
C GLY A 63 5.01 -8.81 7.72
N THR A 64 4.18 -9.74 8.22
CA THR A 64 3.77 -9.73 9.64
C THR A 64 4.98 -9.88 10.55
N THR A 65 5.88 -10.82 10.27
CA THR A 65 7.09 -11.05 11.08
C THR A 65 7.95 -9.80 11.12
N VAL A 66 8.18 -9.20 9.95
CA VAL A 66 8.97 -7.97 9.78
C VAL A 66 8.36 -6.80 10.55
N ALA A 67 7.06 -6.56 10.42
CA ALA A 67 6.38 -5.48 11.15
C ALA A 67 6.43 -5.69 12.67
N VAL A 68 6.27 -6.91 13.15
CA VAL A 68 6.35 -7.19 14.59
C VAL A 68 7.80 -7.08 15.10
N ALA A 69 8.78 -7.54 14.34
CA ALA A 69 10.20 -7.39 14.68
C ALA A 69 10.59 -5.91 14.79
N GLU A 70 10.18 -5.08 13.82
CA GLU A 70 10.37 -3.62 13.84
C GLU A 70 9.75 -3.00 15.10
N ARG A 71 8.47 -3.30 15.39
CA ARG A 71 7.76 -2.80 16.57
C ARG A 71 8.45 -3.17 17.89
N LEU A 72 9.12 -4.32 17.91
CA LEU A 72 9.83 -4.84 19.08
C LEU A 72 11.32 -4.44 19.09
N ASN A 73 11.78 -3.50 18.27
CA ASN A 73 13.18 -3.07 18.21
C ASN A 73 14.17 -4.20 17.87
N ARG A 74 13.78 -5.13 16.99
CA ARG A 74 14.67 -6.14 16.39
C ARG A 74 15.04 -5.71 14.98
N ARG A 75 16.25 -6.05 14.54
CA ARG A 75 16.61 -6.01 13.12
C ARG A 75 15.89 -7.16 12.41
N TRP A 76 15.64 -7.02 11.11
CA TRP A 76 14.90 -8.05 10.38
C TRP A 76 15.41 -8.22 8.95
N ILE A 77 15.18 -9.42 8.42
CA ILE A 77 15.36 -9.76 7.01
C ILE A 77 14.10 -10.52 6.57
N GLY A 78 13.38 -9.98 5.59
CA GLY A 78 12.22 -10.61 4.98
C GLY A 78 12.53 -11.02 3.55
N ILE A 79 12.23 -12.26 3.18
CA ILE A 79 12.37 -12.76 1.80
C ILE A 79 11.02 -13.31 1.34
N ASP A 80 10.65 -12.98 0.10
CA ASP A 80 9.53 -13.60 -0.59
C ASP A 80 9.81 -13.61 -2.09
N ILE A 81 9.28 -14.62 -2.80
CA ILE A 81 9.46 -14.77 -4.24
C ILE A 81 8.59 -13.80 -5.06
N THR A 82 7.58 -13.19 -4.42
CA THR A 82 6.60 -12.35 -5.11
C THR A 82 6.88 -10.86 -4.89
N HIS A 83 6.87 -10.09 -5.97
CA HIS A 83 6.92 -8.63 -5.87
C HIS A 83 5.70 -8.05 -5.15
N LEU A 84 4.58 -8.78 -5.16
CA LEU A 84 3.39 -8.45 -4.40
C LEU A 84 3.67 -8.42 -2.89
N ALA A 85 4.31 -9.45 -2.35
CA ALA A 85 4.66 -9.51 -0.93
C ALA A 85 5.53 -8.33 -0.51
N ILE A 86 6.53 -8.00 -1.33
CA ILE A 86 7.42 -6.84 -1.10
C ILE A 86 6.63 -5.53 -1.08
N ALA A 87 5.73 -5.30 -2.06
CA ALA A 87 4.92 -4.09 -2.11
C ALA A 87 3.98 -3.96 -0.91
N LEU A 88 3.30 -5.05 -0.52
CA LEU A 88 2.42 -5.08 0.64
C LEU A 88 3.18 -4.83 1.94
N MET A 89 4.36 -5.43 2.09
CA MET A 89 5.23 -5.24 3.24
C MET A 89 5.69 -3.79 3.36
N ARG A 90 6.17 -3.17 2.27
CA ARG A 90 6.53 -1.75 2.22
C ARG A 90 5.36 -0.87 2.67
N SER A 91 4.21 -1.03 2.04
CA SER A 91 3.01 -0.24 2.36
C SER A 91 2.59 -0.41 3.82
N ARG A 92 2.69 -1.63 4.37
CA ARG A 92 2.42 -1.91 5.78
C ARG A 92 3.40 -1.19 6.69
N LEU A 93 4.70 -1.31 6.45
CA LEU A 93 5.74 -0.69 7.27
C LEU A 93 5.59 0.83 7.30
N GLU A 94 5.48 1.46 6.13
CA GLU A 94 5.31 2.91 6.01
C GLU A 94 4.03 3.40 6.71
N ARG A 95 2.91 2.69 6.55
CA ARG A 95 1.64 3.06 7.18
C ARG A 95 1.66 2.88 8.70
N THR A 96 2.37 1.88 9.21
CA THR A 96 2.39 1.56 10.64
C THR A 96 3.38 2.44 11.40
N PHE A 97 4.57 2.67 10.86
CA PHE A 97 5.68 3.31 11.58
C PHE A 97 5.96 4.74 11.12
N GLY A 98 5.61 5.11 9.88
CA GLY A 98 5.83 6.46 9.36
C GLY A 98 7.27 6.92 9.56
N ASP A 99 7.44 8.08 10.22
CA ASP A 99 8.76 8.67 10.49
C ASP A 99 9.62 7.86 11.49
N GLN A 100 9.03 6.91 12.20
CA GLN A 100 9.74 6.03 13.15
C GLN A 100 10.31 4.77 12.48
N LEU A 101 10.01 4.55 11.20
CA LEU A 101 10.47 3.37 10.48
C LEU A 101 12.00 3.38 10.34
N SER A 102 12.64 2.30 10.78
CA SER A 102 14.08 2.10 10.58
C SER A 102 14.41 2.05 9.09
N PRO A 103 15.58 2.58 8.66
CA PRO A 103 16.00 2.48 7.27
C PRO A 103 16.18 1.00 6.88
N TYR A 104 15.75 0.67 5.66
CA TYR A 104 15.84 -0.67 5.12
C TYR A 104 16.07 -0.62 3.60
N ASP A 105 16.71 -1.66 3.08
CA ASP A 105 16.96 -1.84 1.65
C ASP A 105 16.01 -2.88 1.07
N VAL A 106 15.68 -2.71 -0.22
CA VAL A 106 14.91 -3.70 -0.98
C VAL A 106 15.74 -4.18 -2.16
N GLU A 107 16.10 -5.45 -2.12
CA GLU A 107 16.84 -6.13 -3.18
C GLU A 107 15.94 -7.01 -4.04
N GLY A 108 16.35 -7.26 -5.28
CA GLY A 108 15.62 -8.13 -6.21
C GLY A 108 14.41 -7.50 -6.91
N VAL A 109 14.21 -6.18 -6.80
CA VAL A 109 13.18 -5.44 -7.55
C VAL A 109 13.78 -4.56 -8.64
N PRO A 110 13.09 -4.33 -9.77
CA PRO A 110 13.59 -3.39 -10.77
C PRO A 110 13.77 -1.97 -10.21
N LYS A 111 14.95 -1.40 -10.44
CA LYS A 111 15.33 -0.04 -10.02
C LYS A 111 15.29 0.97 -11.18
N ASP A 112 15.24 0.49 -12.42
CA ASP A 112 15.23 1.30 -13.64
C ASP A 112 14.31 0.70 -14.73
N LEU A 113 14.23 1.39 -15.87
CA LEU A 113 13.45 0.94 -17.02
C LEU A 113 13.99 -0.34 -17.68
N ALA A 114 15.29 -0.60 -17.61
CA ALA A 114 15.89 -1.79 -18.20
C ALA A 114 15.46 -3.02 -17.41
N GLY A 115 15.59 -2.97 -16.08
CA GLY A 115 15.09 -4.01 -15.18
C GLY A 115 13.56 -4.19 -15.28
N ALA A 116 12.80 -3.11 -15.47
CA ALA A 116 11.36 -3.20 -15.68
C ALA A 116 10.99 -3.95 -16.97
N ARG A 117 11.74 -3.73 -18.05
CA ARG A 117 11.58 -4.46 -19.33
C ARG A 117 11.98 -5.92 -19.19
N GLU A 118 13.06 -6.20 -18.47
CA GLU A 118 13.51 -7.56 -18.21
C GLU A 118 12.48 -8.34 -17.38
N LEU A 119 11.94 -7.73 -16.32
CA LEU A 119 10.87 -8.37 -15.54
C LEU A 119 9.63 -8.65 -16.40
N ALA A 120 9.26 -7.70 -17.27
CA ALA A 120 8.13 -7.85 -18.18
C ALA A 120 8.32 -8.97 -19.22
N SER A 121 9.55 -9.21 -19.69
CA SER A 121 9.86 -10.28 -20.65
C SER A 121 9.89 -11.65 -19.99
N GLN A 122 10.43 -11.73 -18.76
CA GLN A 122 10.57 -12.99 -18.03
C GLN A 122 9.25 -13.48 -17.43
N ASN A 123 8.50 -12.59 -16.75
CA ASN A 123 7.28 -12.98 -16.05
C ASN A 123 6.28 -11.83 -15.99
N ARG A 124 5.29 -11.90 -16.88
CA ARG A 124 4.19 -10.93 -16.97
C ARG A 124 3.46 -10.71 -15.64
N TYR A 125 3.17 -11.75 -14.86
CA TYR A 125 2.43 -11.61 -13.60
C TYR A 125 3.25 -10.92 -12.53
N GLN A 126 4.54 -11.24 -12.42
CA GLN A 126 5.46 -10.57 -11.50
C GLN A 126 5.62 -9.10 -11.89
N PHE A 127 5.72 -8.79 -13.19
CA PHE A 127 5.73 -7.42 -13.68
C PHE A 127 4.44 -6.67 -13.32
N GLU A 128 3.27 -7.27 -13.54
CA GLU A 128 1.98 -6.67 -13.18
C GLU A 128 1.90 -6.37 -11.69
N TRP A 129 2.25 -7.32 -10.82
CA TRP A 129 2.25 -7.12 -9.37
C TRP A 129 3.25 -6.06 -8.91
N TRP A 130 4.46 -6.08 -9.46
CA TRP A 130 5.46 -5.06 -9.18
C TRP A 130 4.98 -3.67 -9.59
N ALA A 131 4.43 -3.53 -10.79
CA ALA A 131 3.93 -2.26 -11.31
C ALA A 131 2.73 -1.72 -10.50
N LEU A 132 1.84 -2.59 -10.03
CA LEU A 132 0.76 -2.22 -9.10
C LEU A 132 1.32 -1.73 -7.76
N GLY A 133 2.38 -2.37 -7.27
CA GLY A 133 3.08 -1.94 -6.06
C GLY A 133 3.65 -0.52 -6.14
N LEU A 134 4.09 -0.07 -7.32
CA LEU A 134 4.58 1.30 -7.53
C LEU A 134 3.51 2.38 -7.31
N ILE A 135 2.23 2.02 -7.41
CA ILE A 135 1.11 2.93 -7.21
C ILE A 135 0.29 2.58 -5.96
N ASP A 136 0.81 1.72 -5.07
CA ASP A 136 0.14 1.21 -3.87
C ASP A 136 -1.16 0.44 -4.14
N ALA A 137 -1.34 -0.07 -5.37
CA ALA A 137 -2.54 -0.80 -5.76
C ALA A 137 -2.48 -2.25 -5.26
N LEU A 138 -3.61 -2.75 -4.78
CA LEU A 138 -3.77 -4.16 -4.44
C LEU A 138 -4.13 -4.94 -5.71
N PRO A 139 -3.53 -6.10 -5.98
CA PRO A 139 -3.88 -6.90 -7.14
C PRO A 139 -5.32 -7.42 -7.04
N ALA A 140 -5.96 -7.59 -8.19
CA ALA A 140 -7.20 -8.31 -8.30
C ALA A 140 -6.92 -9.79 -8.00
N LEU A 141 -7.18 -10.21 -6.76
CA LEU A 141 -7.04 -11.61 -6.35
C LEU A 141 -8.07 -12.46 -7.13
N ASP A 142 -7.59 -13.55 -7.72
CA ASP A 142 -8.38 -14.59 -8.42
C ASP A 142 -8.64 -14.41 -9.94
N LYS A 143 -7.61 -14.01 -10.72
CA LYS A 143 -7.63 -14.07 -12.20
C LYS A 143 -7.84 -15.48 -12.79
N ARG A 144 -7.70 -16.56 -11.99
CA ARG A 144 -7.81 -17.95 -12.46
C ARG A 144 -9.24 -18.51 -12.44
N ARG A 145 -10.15 -17.91 -11.65
CA ARG A 145 -11.54 -18.39 -11.50
C ARG A 145 -12.60 -17.46 -12.11
N ALA A 146 -12.24 -16.25 -12.49
CA ALA A 146 -13.15 -15.27 -13.09
C ALA A 146 -12.73 -14.94 -14.53
N PRO A 147 -13.69 -14.68 -15.44
CA PRO A 147 -13.39 -14.16 -16.78
C PRO A 147 -12.50 -12.91 -16.70
N ASP A 148 -11.59 -12.73 -17.66
CA ASP A 148 -10.72 -11.55 -17.74
C ASP A 148 -11.59 -10.28 -17.72
N ARG A 149 -11.59 -9.58 -16.58
CA ARG A 149 -12.36 -8.35 -16.41
C ARG A 149 -11.60 -7.13 -16.94
N GLY A 150 -10.38 -7.31 -17.45
CA GLY A 150 -9.50 -6.20 -17.85
C GLY A 150 -8.99 -5.38 -16.66
N ILE A 151 -8.97 -5.96 -15.46
CA ILE A 151 -8.54 -5.32 -14.21
C ILE A 151 -7.38 -6.10 -13.60
N ASP A 152 -6.27 -5.40 -13.39
CA ASP A 152 -5.07 -5.98 -12.78
C ASP A 152 -5.03 -5.70 -11.28
N GLY A 153 -5.56 -4.56 -10.84
CA GLY A 153 -5.61 -4.20 -9.43
C GLY A 153 -6.60 -3.09 -9.09
N TYR A 154 -6.66 -2.77 -7.82
CA TYR A 154 -7.56 -1.78 -7.24
C TYR A 154 -6.82 -0.89 -6.25
N LEU A 155 -7.12 0.40 -6.30
CA LEU A 155 -6.82 1.35 -5.24
C LEU A 155 -8.12 1.75 -4.56
N LYS A 156 -8.08 1.89 -3.24
CA LYS A 156 -9.23 2.36 -2.46
C LYS A 156 -8.88 3.67 -1.77
N PHE A 157 -9.84 4.59 -1.75
CA PHE A 157 -9.71 5.85 -1.03
C PHE A 157 -11.01 6.16 -0.28
N PRO A 158 -10.98 6.97 0.79
CA PRO A 158 -12.19 7.26 1.57
C PRO A 158 -13.26 7.87 0.68
N GLY A 159 -14.50 7.43 0.72
CA GLY A 159 -15.62 8.06 0.01
C GLY A 159 -16.21 9.26 0.77
N GLU A 160 -17.31 9.83 0.27
CA GLU A 160 -17.99 10.98 0.91
C GLU A 160 -18.54 10.65 2.30
N LYS A 161 -19.14 9.47 2.45
CA LYS A 161 -19.70 9.03 3.73
C LYS A 161 -18.59 8.52 4.64
N ARG A 162 -18.66 8.86 5.93
CA ARG A 162 -17.70 8.36 6.92
C ARG A 162 -17.68 6.83 6.89
N GLY A 163 -16.50 6.24 6.68
CA GLY A 163 -16.31 4.80 6.60
C GLY A 163 -16.64 4.16 5.24
N SER A 164 -17.18 4.92 4.29
CA SER A 164 -17.28 4.48 2.90
C SER A 164 -15.93 4.56 2.20
N PHE A 165 -15.74 3.72 1.18
CA PHE A 165 -14.58 3.75 0.30
C PHE A 165 -15.05 3.77 -1.14
N GLU A 166 -14.32 4.50 -1.97
CA GLU A 166 -14.44 4.49 -3.41
C GLU A 166 -13.23 3.78 -4.01
N THR A 167 -13.41 3.27 -5.23
CA THR A 167 -12.45 2.39 -5.89
C THR A 167 -11.93 3.04 -7.16
N ILE A 168 -10.63 2.87 -7.39
CA ILE A 168 -9.94 3.14 -8.65
C ILE A 168 -9.55 1.78 -9.24
N VAL A 169 -9.96 1.51 -10.47
CA VAL A 169 -9.53 0.32 -11.21
C VAL A 169 -8.18 0.57 -11.88
N CYS A 170 -7.27 -0.40 -11.77
CA CYS A 170 -5.93 -0.30 -12.31
C CYS A 170 -5.72 -1.37 -13.38
N GLN A 171 -5.17 -0.96 -14.53
CA GLN A 171 -4.73 -1.84 -15.60
C GLN A 171 -3.24 -1.61 -15.85
N VAL A 172 -2.47 -2.68 -16.05
CA VAL A 172 -1.03 -2.68 -16.30
C VAL A 172 -0.75 -3.26 -17.68
N LYS A 173 0.05 -2.58 -18.49
CA LYS A 173 0.46 -3.05 -19.83
C LYS A 173 1.96 -2.87 -20.07
N SER A 174 2.66 -3.97 -20.30
CA SER A 174 4.07 -3.96 -20.71
C SER A 174 4.29 -3.55 -22.17
N GLY A 175 3.26 -3.60 -23.02
CA GLY A 175 3.32 -3.17 -24.41
C GLY A 175 1.97 -3.17 -25.11
N ALA A 176 1.98 -2.88 -26.42
CA ALA A 176 0.81 -2.84 -27.30
C ALA A 176 -0.32 -1.90 -26.81
N VAL A 177 0.05 -0.78 -26.18
CA VAL A 177 -0.93 0.19 -25.71
C VAL A 177 -1.40 1.08 -26.86
N SER A 178 -2.71 1.32 -26.90
CA SER A 178 -3.33 2.15 -27.94
C SER A 178 -4.52 2.93 -27.38
N VAL A 179 -5.16 3.75 -28.21
CA VAL A 179 -6.40 4.43 -27.86
C VAL A 179 -7.50 3.42 -27.50
N ALA A 180 -7.51 2.24 -28.12
CA ALA A 180 -8.46 1.17 -27.79
C ALA A 180 -8.30 0.69 -26.35
N THR A 181 -7.06 0.53 -25.86
CA THR A 181 -6.77 0.18 -24.46
C THR A 181 -7.38 1.19 -23.48
N VAL A 182 -7.29 2.49 -23.81
CA VAL A 182 -7.86 3.55 -22.97
C VAL A 182 -9.40 3.49 -22.95
N ARG A 183 -10.03 3.23 -24.10
CA ARG A 183 -11.49 3.08 -24.22
C ARG A 183 -12.00 1.84 -23.49
N GLU A 184 -11.28 0.74 -23.58
CA GLU A 184 -11.58 -0.49 -22.84
C GLU A 184 -11.57 -0.21 -21.33
N LEU A 185 -10.54 0.47 -20.81
CA LEU A 185 -10.47 0.83 -19.39
C LEU A 185 -11.63 1.75 -18.97
N LYS A 186 -12.09 2.68 -19.83
CA LYS A 186 -13.31 3.46 -19.54
C LYS A 186 -14.55 2.57 -19.39
N GLY A 187 -14.74 1.62 -20.30
CA GLY A 187 -15.85 0.67 -20.22
C GLY A 187 -15.77 -0.18 -18.94
N VAL A 188 -14.56 -0.58 -18.54
CA VAL A 188 -14.32 -1.27 -17.26
C VAL A 188 -14.70 -0.37 -16.09
N MET A 189 -14.32 0.91 -16.08
CA MET A 189 -14.68 1.85 -15.01
C MET A 189 -16.20 1.99 -14.85
N GLU A 190 -16.94 2.08 -15.96
CA GLU A 190 -18.40 2.19 -15.93
C GLU A 190 -19.04 0.89 -15.40
N ARG A 191 -18.59 -0.26 -15.92
CA ARG A 191 -19.11 -1.57 -15.52
C ARG A 191 -18.89 -1.86 -14.05
N GLU A 192 -17.71 -1.56 -13.52
CA GLU A 192 -17.36 -1.78 -12.10
C GLU A 192 -17.81 -0.61 -11.20
N ARG A 193 -18.44 0.43 -11.76
CA ARG A 193 -18.81 1.67 -11.05
C ARG A 193 -17.62 2.30 -10.30
N ALA A 194 -16.44 2.23 -10.91
CA ALA A 194 -15.22 2.79 -10.33
C ALA A 194 -15.25 4.32 -10.44
N ALA A 195 -14.83 5.00 -9.38
CA ALA A 195 -14.76 6.45 -9.34
C ALA A 195 -13.72 6.99 -10.34
N MET A 196 -12.61 6.27 -10.47
CA MET A 196 -11.48 6.62 -11.33
C MET A 196 -10.83 5.37 -11.94
N GLY A 197 -9.95 5.56 -12.92
CA GLY A 197 -9.16 4.50 -13.53
C GLY A 197 -7.71 4.91 -13.79
N VAL A 198 -6.79 3.95 -13.71
CA VAL A 198 -5.36 4.17 -13.94
C VAL A 198 -4.84 3.11 -14.92
N LEU A 199 -4.23 3.56 -16.00
CA LEU A 199 -3.43 2.74 -16.89
C LEU A 199 -1.95 2.94 -16.57
N VAL A 200 -1.31 1.91 -16.03
CA VAL A 200 0.14 1.85 -15.85
C VAL A 200 0.75 1.20 -17.08
N THR A 201 1.75 1.84 -17.70
CA THR A 201 2.35 1.31 -18.92
C THR A 201 3.86 1.47 -19.00
N LEU A 202 4.52 0.47 -19.61
CA LEU A 202 5.95 0.54 -19.91
C LEU A 202 6.26 1.35 -21.19
N GLN A 203 5.27 1.50 -22.08
CA GLN A 203 5.39 2.26 -23.32
C GLN A 203 4.89 3.69 -23.14
N ASN A 204 5.54 4.65 -23.79
CA ASN A 204 5.07 6.03 -23.76
C ASN A 204 3.71 6.17 -24.45
N PRO A 205 2.69 6.74 -23.80
CA PRO A 205 1.38 6.90 -24.42
C PRO A 205 1.41 8.00 -25.48
N THR A 206 0.71 7.75 -26.59
CA THR A 206 0.59 8.72 -27.68
C THR A 206 -0.26 9.93 -27.26
N HIS A 207 -0.16 11.03 -28.00
CA HIS A 207 -1.01 12.20 -27.78
C HIS A 207 -2.50 11.86 -27.88
N ALA A 208 -2.89 10.98 -28.81
CA ALA A 208 -4.26 10.52 -28.97
C ALA A 208 -4.76 9.76 -27.73
N MET A 209 -3.92 8.89 -27.13
CA MET A 209 -4.27 8.21 -25.88
C MET A 209 -4.49 9.18 -24.73
N ARG A 210 -3.64 10.22 -24.62
CA ARG A 210 -3.78 11.25 -23.59
C ARG A 210 -5.07 12.05 -23.76
N LYS A 211 -5.42 12.42 -25.01
CA LYS A 211 -6.68 13.09 -25.32
C LYS A 211 -7.90 12.22 -24.99
N GLU A 212 -7.83 10.92 -25.32
CA GLU A 212 -8.87 9.95 -24.95
C GLU A 212 -9.00 9.82 -23.43
N ALA A 213 -7.90 9.77 -22.67
CA ALA A 213 -7.96 9.73 -21.21
C ALA A 213 -8.63 10.99 -20.63
N ILE A 214 -8.30 12.18 -21.16
CA ILE A 214 -8.88 13.46 -20.72
C ILE A 214 -10.40 13.49 -20.98
N SER A 215 -10.89 12.89 -22.07
CA SER A 215 -12.33 12.87 -22.35
C SER A 215 -13.16 12.03 -21.37
N ALA A 216 -12.52 11.25 -20.48
CA ALA A 216 -13.19 10.64 -19.32
C ALA A 216 -13.72 11.69 -18.30
N GLY A 217 -13.24 12.93 -18.40
CA GLY A 217 -13.60 14.02 -17.51
C GLY A 217 -12.86 14.00 -16.18
N PHE A 218 -13.48 14.63 -15.18
CA PHE A 218 -12.89 14.80 -13.85
C PHE A 218 -13.80 14.21 -12.79
N TYR A 219 -13.20 13.47 -11.86
CA TYR A 219 -13.81 13.17 -10.57
C TYR A 219 -13.72 14.44 -9.71
N GLN A 220 -14.83 14.86 -9.12
CA GLN A 220 -14.90 16.06 -8.30
C GLN A 220 -15.24 15.68 -6.87
N ARG A 221 -14.59 16.36 -5.92
CA ARG A 221 -14.87 16.17 -4.51
C ARG A 221 -14.66 17.44 -3.74
N GLU A 222 -15.58 17.72 -2.83
CA GLU A 222 -15.42 18.79 -1.88
C GLU A 222 -14.50 18.36 -0.75
N ILE A 223 -13.41 19.09 -0.55
CA ILE A 223 -12.42 18.82 0.48
C ILE A 223 -12.15 20.12 1.22
N LEU A 224 -12.52 20.16 2.51
CA LEU A 224 -12.38 21.33 3.38
C LEU A 224 -13.02 22.61 2.80
N GLY A 225 -14.21 22.51 2.19
CA GLY A 225 -14.93 23.65 1.61
C GLY A 225 -14.41 24.10 0.25
N THR A 226 -13.48 23.36 -0.36
CA THR A 226 -12.99 23.63 -1.72
C THR A 226 -13.30 22.44 -2.63
N SER A 227 -13.96 22.71 -3.77
CA SER A 227 -14.13 21.71 -4.82
C SER A 227 -12.81 21.42 -5.51
N LYS A 228 -12.32 20.19 -5.38
CA LYS A 228 -11.10 19.69 -6.02
C LYS A 228 -11.46 18.75 -7.15
N LYS A 229 -10.72 18.88 -8.27
CA LYS A 229 -10.91 18.06 -9.48
C LYS A 229 -9.70 17.14 -9.68
N PHE A 230 -9.98 15.88 -9.95
CA PHE A 230 -8.98 14.85 -10.25
C PHE A 230 -9.31 14.21 -11.60
N LYS A 231 -8.31 13.88 -12.41
CA LYS A 231 -8.55 13.25 -13.72
C LYS A 231 -9.21 11.88 -13.50
N LYS A 232 -10.37 11.66 -14.12
CA LYS A 232 -11.12 10.41 -13.92
C LYS A 232 -10.37 9.21 -14.48
N LEU A 233 -9.62 9.39 -15.57
CA LEU A 233 -8.71 8.39 -16.12
C LEU A 233 -7.30 8.96 -16.22
N GLN A 234 -6.33 8.27 -15.64
CA GLN A 234 -4.91 8.64 -15.67
C GLN A 234 -4.10 7.59 -16.43
N ILE A 235 -3.15 8.05 -17.24
CA ILE A 235 -2.12 7.19 -17.82
C ILE A 235 -0.79 7.58 -17.18
N VAL A 236 -0.14 6.61 -16.54
CA VAL A 236 1.15 6.78 -15.89
C VAL A 236 2.13 5.76 -16.46
N THR A 237 3.35 6.21 -16.74
CA THR A 237 4.39 5.31 -17.24
C THR A 237 5.26 4.77 -16.11
N ILE A 238 5.85 3.59 -16.29
CA ILE A 238 6.83 3.05 -15.35
C ILE A 238 8.00 4.02 -15.15
N ASP A 239 8.47 4.68 -16.22
CA ASP A 239 9.53 5.69 -16.14
C ASP A 239 9.16 6.84 -15.19
N GLU A 240 7.95 7.38 -15.34
CA GLU A 240 7.46 8.44 -14.49
C GLU A 240 7.32 7.99 -13.02
N LEU A 241 6.82 6.77 -12.78
CA LEU A 241 6.67 6.23 -11.43
C LEU A 241 8.02 6.01 -10.75
N LEU A 242 9.01 5.48 -11.47
CA LEU A 242 10.39 5.33 -10.97
C LEU A 242 11.05 6.68 -10.66
N LYS A 243 10.64 7.75 -11.36
CA LYS A 243 11.05 9.15 -11.09
C LYS A 243 10.22 9.83 -9.99
N GLY A 244 9.37 9.09 -9.29
CA GLY A 244 8.61 9.57 -8.14
C GLY A 244 7.25 10.21 -8.47
N LYS A 245 6.76 10.12 -9.71
CA LYS A 245 5.38 10.51 -10.02
C LYS A 245 4.41 9.63 -9.24
N LYS A 246 3.38 10.25 -8.67
CA LYS A 246 2.29 9.53 -7.99
C LYS A 246 1.00 9.63 -8.80
N VAL A 247 0.11 8.65 -8.64
CA VAL A 247 -1.27 8.76 -9.12
C VAL A 247 -1.98 9.84 -8.32
N GLU A 248 -2.70 10.74 -8.99
CA GLU A 248 -3.42 11.83 -8.33
C GLU A 248 -4.83 11.38 -7.95
N TYR A 249 -5.14 11.34 -6.67
CA TYR A 249 -6.49 11.02 -6.16
C TYR A 249 -6.65 11.57 -4.73
N PRO A 250 -7.86 11.61 -4.17
CA PRO A 250 -8.09 12.09 -2.81
C PRO A 250 -7.67 11.04 -1.77
N SER A 251 -6.36 10.84 -1.63
CA SER A 251 -5.76 9.85 -0.73
C SER A 251 -5.91 10.24 0.75
N LEU A 252 -5.71 9.29 1.66
CA LEU A 252 -5.70 9.58 3.12
C LEU A 252 -4.64 10.62 3.49
N SER A 253 -3.44 10.52 2.90
CA SER A 253 -2.34 11.48 3.09
C SER A 253 -2.70 12.87 2.56
N TYR A 254 -3.49 12.96 1.48
CA TYR A 254 -4.06 14.23 1.01
C TYR A 254 -4.90 14.91 2.09
N PHE A 255 -5.74 14.15 2.80
CA PHE A 255 -6.54 14.66 3.92
C PHE A 255 -5.72 14.97 5.17
N GLN A 256 -4.68 14.19 5.48
CA GLN A 256 -3.79 14.41 6.62
C GLN A 256 -2.90 15.65 6.42
N GLY A 257 -2.31 15.83 5.24
CA GLY A 257 -1.49 16.99 4.90
C GLY A 257 -2.27 18.31 4.94
N LEU A 258 -3.55 18.29 4.52
CA LEU A 258 -4.44 19.44 4.64
C LEU A 258 -4.79 19.78 6.10
N LYS A 259 -4.95 18.78 6.98
CA LYS A 259 -5.17 19.00 8.42
C LYS A 259 -3.93 19.58 9.10
N ALA A 260 -2.73 19.09 8.75
CA ALA A 260 -1.46 19.62 9.26
C ALA A 260 -1.24 21.08 8.83
N SER A 261 -1.49 21.40 7.55
CA SER A 261 -1.39 22.78 7.03
C SER A 261 -2.43 23.73 7.63
N ARG A 262 -3.63 23.25 7.97
CA ARG A 262 -4.65 24.05 8.67
C ARG A 262 -4.30 24.27 10.16
N LYS A 263 -3.66 23.30 10.81
CA LYS A 263 -3.12 23.45 12.18
C LYS A 263 -1.98 24.47 12.23
N SER A 264 -1.10 24.52 11.23
CA SER A 264 -0.03 25.51 11.17
C SER A 264 -0.53 26.92 10.83
N LYS A 265 -1.56 27.06 9.98
CA LYS A 265 -2.19 28.36 9.67
C LYS A 265 -3.06 28.92 10.79
N ASN A 266 -3.60 28.06 11.65
CA ASN A 266 -4.39 28.47 12.82
C ASN A 266 -3.58 28.51 14.12
N ALA A 267 -2.27 28.23 14.07
CA ALA A 267 -1.39 28.48 15.19
C ALA A 267 -1.15 29.99 15.28
N THR A 268 -1.78 30.64 16.26
CA THR A 268 -1.45 32.01 16.67
C THR A 268 0.05 32.04 17.03
N PRO A 269 0.82 33.08 16.65
CA PRO A 269 2.18 33.23 17.15
C PRO A 269 2.14 33.19 18.67
N SER A 270 2.90 32.28 19.29
CA SER A 270 2.96 32.22 20.75
C SER A 270 3.56 33.52 21.26
N GLN A 271 2.85 34.18 22.14
CA GLN A 271 3.26 35.38 22.84
C GLN A 271 4.37 35.02 23.85
N THR A 272 5.59 34.80 23.37
CA THR A 272 6.78 34.58 24.22
C THR A 272 8.06 35.27 23.74
N ASP A 273 8.04 36.08 22.67
CA ASP A 273 9.22 36.84 22.21
C ASP A 273 9.27 38.29 22.75
N TRP A 274 9.02 38.48 24.06
CA TRP A 274 9.13 39.82 24.70
C TRP A 274 9.87 39.86 26.04
N ILE A 275 10.77 38.91 26.34
CA ILE A 275 11.76 39.13 27.41
C ILE A 275 13.10 38.54 27.02
N LYS A 276 13.92 39.33 26.31
CA LYS A 276 15.37 39.47 26.53
C LYS A 276 15.78 40.88 26.08
N GLY A 277 15.57 41.83 26.97
CA GLY A 277 16.53 42.94 27.15
C GLY A 277 17.72 42.45 27.96
#